data_AF-A0A7W0W0T7-F1
#
_entry.id   AF-A0A7W0W0T7-F1
#
_cell.length_a   1.000
_cell.length_b   1.000
_cell.length_c   1.000
_cell.angle_alpha   90.00
_cell.angle_beta   90.00
_cell.angle_gamma   90.00
#
_symmetry.space_group_name_H-M   'P 1'
#
loop_
_entity.id
_entity.type
_entity.pdbx_description
1 polymer ?
#
loop_
_entity_poly.entity_id
_entity_poly.type
_entity_poly.pdbx_seq_one_letter_code
_entity_poly.pdbx_strand_id
1 'polypeptide(L)'
;MANAAKTARLEARITARQKRLFTEAADLFGETLSEFVMRAAEARANMAIVEENLSRLTDRDRAALIDALANPPRPNKALRRAYREYRAKFD
;
A
#
# COMPACT_ATOMS: atom_id res chain seq x y z
N MET A 1 0.51 -21.98 1.68
CA MET A 1 1.40 -20.84 1.36
C MET A 1 2.53 -20.87 2.38
N ALA A 2 3.79 -20.77 1.93
CA ALA A 2 4.93 -20.90 2.84
C ALA A 2 4.89 -19.79 3.88
N ASN A 3 4.76 -20.17 5.16
CA ASN A 3 4.92 -19.25 6.29
C ASN A 3 6.39 -18.83 6.28
N ALA A 4 6.68 -17.65 5.72
CA ALA A 4 8.05 -17.15 5.62
C ALA A 4 8.60 -17.03 7.05
N ALA A 5 9.64 -17.81 7.36
CA ALA A 5 10.25 -17.80 8.67
C ALA A 5 10.72 -16.38 9.02
N LYS A 6 10.41 -15.90 10.23
CA LYS A 6 10.84 -14.59 10.75
C LYS A 6 12.36 -14.60 11.04
N THR A 7 13.17 -14.58 10.00
CA THR A 7 14.64 -14.67 10.09
C THR A 7 15.33 -13.31 10.25
N ALA A 8 14.65 -12.22 9.90
CA ALA A 8 15.17 -10.86 10.05
C ALA A 8 14.86 -10.28 11.43
N ARG A 9 15.81 -9.51 11.99
CA ARG A 9 15.71 -8.87 13.31
C ARG A 9 15.61 -7.36 13.16
N LEU A 10 14.64 -6.76 13.83
CA LEU A 10 14.52 -5.31 13.98
C LEU A 10 15.05 -4.93 15.37
N GLU A 11 16.18 -4.22 15.41
CA GLU A 11 16.77 -3.73 16.66
C GLU A 11 16.48 -2.23 16.84
N ALA A 12 15.78 -1.88 17.91
CA ALA A 12 15.49 -0.50 18.26
C ALA A 12 15.70 -0.28 19.76
N ARG A 13 16.40 0.80 20.11
CA ARG A 13 16.47 1.28 21.49
C ARG A 13 15.33 2.25 21.74
N ILE A 14 14.57 2.02 22.81
CA ILE A 14 13.45 2.86 23.21
C ILE A 14 13.67 3.38 24.63
N THR A 15 13.10 4.54 24.91
CA THR A 15 13.06 5.09 26.26
C THR A 15 12.12 4.29 27.16
N ALA A 16 12.29 4.38 28.48
CA ALA A 16 11.37 3.78 29.45
C ALA A 16 9.93 4.30 29.28
N ARG A 17 9.77 5.57 28.89
CA ARG A 17 8.46 6.17 28.58
C ARG A 17 7.80 5.48 27.39
N GLN A 18 8.53 5.30 26.30
CA GLN A 18 8.03 4.60 25.10
C GLN A 18 7.66 3.16 25.41
N LYS A 19 8.49 2.44 26.17
CA LYS A 19 8.19 1.07 26.57
C LYS A 19 6.85 0.98 27.33
N ARG A 20 6.64 1.84 28.33
CA ARG A 20 5.38 1.88 29.08
C ARG A 20 4.18 2.17 28.18
N LEU A 21 4.28 3.22 27.36
CA LEU A 21 3.22 3.62 26.44
C LEU A 21 2.83 2.48 25.47
N PHE A 22 3.81 1.83 24.86
CA PHE A 22 3.55 0.79 23.87
C PHE A 22 3.03 -0.50 24.52
N THR A 23 3.48 -0.83 25.74
CA THR A 23 2.93 -1.97 26.48
C THR A 23 1.47 -1.73 26.85
N GLU A 24 1.14 -0.56 27.40
CA GLU A 24 -0.25 -0.21 27.73
C GLU A 24 -1.15 -0.30 26.49
N ALA A 25 -0.68 0.21 25.35
CA ALA A 25 -1.42 0.09 24.09
C ALA A 25 -1.56 -1.37 23.63
N ALA A 26 -0.50 -2.19 23.70
CA ALA A 26 -0.55 -3.59 23.33
C ALA A 26 -1.54 -4.40 24.20
N ASP A 27 -1.58 -4.10 25.50
CA ASP A 27 -2.49 -4.75 26.45
C ASP A 27 -3.97 -4.48 26.09
N LEU A 28 -4.30 -3.27 25.58
CA LEU A 28 -5.65 -2.95 25.09
C LEU A 28 -6.11 -3.83 23.93
N PHE A 29 -5.18 -4.31 23.11
CA PHE A 29 -5.45 -5.19 21.96
C PHE A 29 -5.22 -6.67 22.27
N GLY A 30 -4.81 -7.01 23.50
CA GLY A 30 -4.56 -8.39 23.92
C GLY A 30 -3.39 -9.05 23.20
N GLU A 31 -2.37 -8.28 22.82
CA GLU A 31 -1.21 -8.75 22.06
C GLU A 31 0.11 -8.41 22.73
N THR A 32 1.19 -9.05 22.29
CA THR A 32 2.51 -8.74 22.82
C THR A 32 3.00 -7.36 22.33
N LEU A 33 3.84 -6.70 23.12
CA LEU A 33 4.51 -5.44 22.73
C LEU A 33 5.17 -5.54 21.35
N SER A 34 5.82 -6.67 21.05
CA SER A 34 6.47 -6.89 19.76
C SER A 34 5.47 -6.96 18.61
N GLU A 35 4.35 -7.65 18.79
CA GLU A 35 3.29 -7.73 17.77
C GLU A 35 2.66 -6.36 17.51
N PHE A 36 2.37 -5.62 18.58
CA PHE A 36 1.85 -4.25 18.49
C PHE A 36 2.77 -3.33 17.71
N VAL A 37 4.06 -3.31 18.06
CA VAL A 37 5.05 -2.46 17.37
C VAL A 37 5.20 -2.85 15.92
N MET A 38 5.26 -4.16 15.61
CA MET A 38 5.38 -4.62 14.22
C MET A 38 4.16 -4.23 13.39
N ARG A 39 2.95 -4.41 13.92
CA ARG A 39 1.71 -4.04 13.22
C ARG A 39 1.62 -2.53 13.00
N ALA A 40 1.94 -1.73 14.01
CA ALA A 40 1.95 -0.27 13.91
C ALA A 40 2.96 0.22 12.86
N ALA A 41 4.16 -0.37 12.85
CA ALA A 41 5.20 -0.07 11.86
C ALA A 41 4.77 -0.43 10.44
N GLU A 42 4.18 -1.62 10.24
CA GLU A 42 3.66 -2.07 8.96
C GLU A 42 2.53 -1.17 8.45
N ALA A 43 1.58 -0.83 9.31
CA ALA A 43 0.49 0.08 8.96
C ALA A 43 1.02 1.45 8.51
N ARG A 44 1.96 2.03 9.28
CA ARG A 44 2.56 3.34 8.95
C ARG A 44 3.38 3.28 7.66
N ALA A 45 4.12 2.20 7.43
CA ALA A 45 4.91 2.01 6.22
C ALA A 45 4.03 1.91 4.97
N ASN A 46 2.94 1.13 5.03
CA ASN A 46 1.98 1.03 3.94
C ASN A 46 1.35 2.39 3.62
N MET A 47 0.94 3.14 4.65
CA MET A 47 0.42 4.50 4.46
C MET A 47 1.46 5.42 3.83
N ALA A 48 2.71 5.41 4.31
CA ALA A 48 3.78 6.25 3.77
C ALA A 48 4.05 5.98 2.28
N ILE A 49 4.07 4.70 1.90
CA ILE A 49 4.29 4.29 0.50
C ILE A 49 3.14 4.78 -0.38
N VAL A 50 1.90 4.64 0.08
CA VAL A 50 0.73 5.11 -0.67
C VAL A 50 0.73 6.64 -0.77
N GLU A 51 0.98 7.36 0.33
CA GLU A 51 1.09 8.83 0.37
C GLU A 51 2.14 9.34 -0.62
N GLU A 52 3.32 8.73 -0.63
CA GLU A 52 4.41 9.08 -1.55
C GLU A 52 4.01 8.81 -3.00
N ASN A 53 3.43 7.64 -3.28
CA ASN A 53 3.00 7.29 -4.64
C ASN A 53 1.88 8.21 -5.16
N LEU A 54 0.95 8.61 -4.29
CA LEU A 54 -0.10 9.56 -4.63
C LEU A 54 0.44 10.98 -4.79
N SER A 55 1.43 11.39 -3.99
CA SER A 55 2.10 12.68 -4.14
C SER A 55 2.93 12.74 -5.44
N ARG A 56 3.44 11.59 -5.89
CA ARG A 56 4.20 11.47 -7.15
C ARG A 56 3.31 11.47 -8.40
N LEU A 57 1.99 11.25 -8.27
CA LEU A 57 1.06 11.67 -9.32
C LEU A 57 1.10 13.19 -9.33
N THR A 58 1.95 13.73 -10.19
CA THR A 58 2.12 15.17 -10.34
C THR A 58 0.77 15.82 -10.64
N ASP A 59 0.61 17.12 -10.36
CA ASP A 59 -0.62 17.85 -10.74
C ASP A 59 -1.02 17.62 -12.21
N ARG A 60 -0.01 17.40 -13.07
CA ARG A 60 -0.18 17.00 -14.47
C ARG A 60 -0.86 15.64 -14.64
N ASP A 61 -0.45 14.62 -13.90
CA ASP A 61 -1.03 13.28 -13.98
C ASP A 61 -2.45 13.26 -13.44
N ARG A 62 -2.70 14.01 -12.35
CA ARG A 62 -4.05 14.22 -11.81
C ARG A 62 -4.94 14.94 -12.82
N ALA A 63 -4.45 16.00 -13.47
CA ALA A 63 -5.19 16.70 -14.51
C ALA A 63 -5.49 15.80 -15.71
N ALA A 64 -4.51 15.02 -16.17
CA ALA A 64 -4.69 14.08 -17.28
C ALA A 64 -5.71 12.98 -16.95
N LEU A 65 -5.71 12.47 -15.70
CA LEU A 65 -6.68 11.47 -15.26
C LEU A 65 -8.10 12.05 -15.17
N ILE A 66 -8.26 13.24 -14.57
CA ILE A 66 -9.56 13.91 -14.46
C ILE A 66 -10.11 14.20 -15.87
N ASP A 67 -9.27 14.73 -16.77
CA ASP A 67 -9.66 14.97 -18.15
C ASP A 67 -10.07 13.68 -18.86
N ALA A 68 -9.32 12.58 -18.69
CA ALA A 68 -9.69 11.30 -19.28
C ALA A 68 -10.99 10.69 -18.71
N LEU A 69 -11.35 11.00 -17.47
CA LEU A 69 -12.62 10.55 -16.87
C LEU A 69 -13.80 11.41 -17.32
N ALA A 70 -13.63 12.74 -17.36
CA ALA A 70 -14.67 13.66 -17.82
C ALA A 70 -14.87 13.60 -19.34
N ASN A 71 -13.78 13.42 -20.08
CA ASN A 71 -13.70 13.40 -21.55
C ASN A 71 -13.03 12.10 -22.02
N PRO A 72 -13.72 10.95 -21.91
CA PRO A 72 -13.13 9.65 -22.24
C PRO A 72 -12.65 9.62 -23.71
N PRO A 73 -11.34 9.43 -23.97
CA PRO A 73 -10.81 9.45 -25.31
C PRO A 73 -11.28 8.21 -26.10
N ARG A 74 -11.42 8.37 -27.41
CA ARG A 74 -11.73 7.23 -28.29
C ARG A 74 -10.61 6.18 -28.22
N PRO A 75 -10.95 4.88 -28.18
CA PRO A 75 -9.94 3.82 -28.10
C PRO A 75 -9.02 3.87 -29.31
N ASN A 76 -7.71 3.85 -29.08
CA ASN A 76 -6.72 3.90 -30.14
C ASN A 76 -6.65 2.57 -30.94
N LYS A 77 -5.87 2.55 -32.03
CA LYS A 77 -5.74 1.35 -32.90
C LYS A 77 -5.24 0.13 -32.13
N ALA A 78 -4.33 0.30 -31.16
CA ALA A 78 -3.78 -0.79 -30.36
C ALA A 78 -4.81 -1.39 -29.41
N LEU A 79 -5.56 -0.56 -28.67
CA LEU A 79 -6.61 -1.00 -27.76
C LEU A 79 -7.73 -1.72 -28.50
N ARG A 80 -8.14 -1.21 -29.67
CA ARG A 80 -9.12 -1.90 -30.53
C ARG A 80 -8.62 -3.26 -31.03
N ARG A 81 -7.32 -3.39 -31.30
CA ARG A 81 -6.73 -4.67 -31.72
C ARG A 81 -6.70 -5.67 -30.56
N ALA A 82 -6.21 -5.25 -29.39
CA ALA A 82 -6.18 -6.08 -28.19
C ALA A 82 -7.58 -6.56 -27.78
N TYR A 83 -8.60 -5.71 -27.91
CA TYR A 83 -9.99 -6.10 -27.65
C TYR A 83 -10.48 -7.19 -28.61
N ARG A 84 -10.17 -7.10 -29.91
CA ARG A 84 -10.52 -8.14 -30.89
C ARG A 84 -9.83 -9.47 -30.59
N GLU A 85 -8.54 -9.43 -30.24
CA GLU A 85 -7.76 -10.61 -29.85
C GLU A 85 -8.34 -11.27 -28.59
N TYR A 86 -8.71 -10.46 -27.59
CA TYR A 86 -9.38 -10.94 -26.39
C TYR A 86 -10.72 -11.62 -26.72
N ARG A 87 -11.60 -10.97 -27.50
CA ARG A 87 -12.90 -11.54 -27.89
C ARG A 87 -12.75 -12.86 -28.65
N ALA A 88 -11.82 -12.95 -29.60
CA ALA A 88 -11.57 -14.18 -30.35
C ALA A 88 -11.01 -15.34 -29.52
N LYS A 89 -10.48 -15.07 -28.31
CA LYS A 89 -9.94 -16.09 -27.40
C LYS A 89 -10.97 -16.61 -26.39
N PHE A 90 -12.04 -15.86 -26.15
CA PHE A 90 -13.03 -16.14 -25.10
C PHE A 90 -14.48 -16.22 -25.61
N ASP A 91 -14.73 -15.92 -26.89
CA ASP A 91 -15.92 -16.35 -27.66
C ASP A 91 -15.62 -17.69 -28.36
#